data_AF-H2KZT1-F1
#
_entry.id   AF-H2KZT1-F1
#
_cell.length_a   1.000
_cell.length_b   1.000
_cell.length_c   1.000
_cell.angle_alpha   90.00
_cell.angle_beta   90.00
_cell.angle_gamma   90.00
#
_symmetry.space_group_name_H-M   'P 1'
#
loop_
_entity.id
_entity.type
_entity.pdbx_description
1 polymer ?
#
loop_
_entity_poly.entity_id
_entity_poly.type
_entity_poly.pdbx_seq_one_letter_code
_entity_poly.pdbx_strand_id
1 'polypeptide(L)'
;MYFKMHFFMFMTLCLFGHARAECPIDTFTQETTSSSAKVCLETYTPECGNLTSLFINEQDIETFEQDGCTVLKCPAGERPWFMSSFENSEFPKPTAEKPSNNNAIDINAPRSTEHVEQTFSQFGIECDGDKWKATKYPLGIHYLTTDYETINLGIDGLYDGMKSEVINMACIGSDLPGE
;
A
#
# COMPACT_ATOMS: atom_id res chain seq x y z
N MET A 1 -13.61 -43.05 37.39
CA MET A 1 -14.62 -43.44 38.41
C MET A 1 -15.23 -42.16 38.97
N TYR A 2 -16.57 -42.05 38.87
CA TYR A 2 -17.53 -41.25 39.66
C TYR A 2 -17.38 -39.71 39.78
N PHE A 3 -18.41 -38.86 39.71
CA PHE A 3 -19.82 -38.96 39.29
C PHE A 3 -20.47 -37.57 39.51
N LYS A 4 -21.43 -37.22 38.64
CA LYS A 4 -22.70 -36.46 38.84
C LYS A 4 -22.82 -35.44 39.99
N MET A 5 -23.20 -34.19 39.73
CA MET A 5 -24.54 -33.72 39.29
C MET A 5 -25.65 -33.97 40.33
N HIS A 6 -26.07 -32.89 41.00
CA HIS A 6 -27.26 -32.72 41.84
C HIS A 6 -27.52 -31.19 41.85
N PHE A 7 -28.72 -30.62 41.82
CA PHE A 7 -30.09 -31.11 41.86
C PHE A 7 -30.95 -29.85 41.58
N PHE A 8 -31.69 -29.79 40.48
CA PHE A 8 -33.15 -29.88 40.46
C PHE A 8 -33.93 -28.91 41.37
N MET A 9 -34.91 -28.27 40.73
CA MET A 9 -36.28 -28.03 41.24
C MET A 9 -36.59 -26.64 41.79
N PHE A 10 -37.04 -25.73 40.92
CA PHE A 10 -38.22 -24.90 41.16
C PHE A 10 -38.93 -24.65 39.82
N MET A 11 -39.76 -25.63 39.47
CA MET A 11 -40.81 -25.53 38.47
C MET A 11 -42.06 -24.99 39.18
N THR A 12 -43.00 -24.46 38.39
CA THR A 12 -44.42 -24.14 38.66
C THR A 12 -44.79 -22.65 38.87
N LEU A 13 -45.71 -22.21 37.99
CA LEU A 13 -46.72 -21.13 38.14
C LEU A 13 -46.41 -19.72 37.61
N CYS A 14 -46.50 -19.56 36.27
CA CYS A 14 -47.19 -18.43 35.64
C CYS A 14 -47.94 -18.91 34.39
N LEU A 15 -49.07 -19.59 34.60
CA LEU A 15 -50.16 -19.69 33.61
C LEU A 15 -50.96 -18.38 33.69
N PHE A 16 -51.32 -17.81 32.53
CA PHE A 16 -52.35 -16.79 32.22
C PHE A 16 -51.79 -15.69 31.29
N GLY A 17 -52.16 -15.73 30.00
CA GLY A 17 -51.98 -14.61 29.08
C GLY A 17 -51.64 -15.00 27.65
N HIS A 18 -52.64 -15.42 26.86
CA HIS A 18 -52.51 -15.53 25.40
C HIS A 18 -52.22 -14.14 24.78
N ALA A 19 -51.03 -13.97 24.22
CA ALA A 19 -50.78 -13.02 23.13
C ALA A 19 -49.81 -13.68 22.15
N ARG A 20 -50.26 -13.76 20.91
CA ARG A 20 -49.66 -14.44 19.76
C ARG A 20 -48.47 -13.61 19.28
N ALA A 21 -47.24 -14.07 19.51
CA ALA A 21 -46.04 -13.51 18.89
C ALA A 21 -45.50 -14.56 17.91
N GLU A 22 -45.86 -14.40 16.65
CA GLU A 22 -45.24 -15.08 15.52
C GLU A 22 -43.88 -14.38 15.29
N CYS A 23 -42.77 -15.02 15.68
CA CYS A 23 -41.45 -14.59 15.25
C CYS A 23 -41.22 -15.13 13.82
N PRO A 24 -41.09 -14.26 12.80
CA PRO A 24 -40.70 -14.71 11.48
C PRO A 24 -39.22 -15.15 11.50
N ILE A 25 -38.97 -16.28 10.84
CA ILE A 25 -37.64 -16.82 10.56
C ILE A 25 -36.93 -15.82 9.65
N ASP A 26 -36.09 -14.95 10.23
CA ASP A 26 -35.22 -14.12 9.41
C ASP A 26 -33.96 -14.91 9.07
N THR A 27 -33.90 -15.26 7.80
CA THR A 27 -32.80 -15.97 7.16
C THR A 27 -31.66 -14.98 7.00
N PHE A 28 -30.81 -14.83 8.02
CA PHE A 28 -29.60 -14.03 7.87
C PHE A 28 -28.51 -14.91 7.25
N THR A 29 -28.57 -15.04 5.92
CA THR A 29 -27.42 -15.46 5.11
C THR A 29 -26.38 -14.35 5.23
N GLN A 30 -25.51 -14.43 6.24
CA GLN A 30 -24.30 -13.61 6.28
C GLN A 30 -23.34 -14.19 5.24
N GLU A 31 -23.52 -13.82 3.97
CA GLU A 31 -22.44 -13.87 3.01
C GLU A 31 -21.37 -12.87 3.48
N THR A 32 -20.39 -13.41 4.22
CA THR A 32 -19.11 -12.76 4.41
C THR A 32 -18.39 -12.75 3.06
N THR A 33 -18.77 -11.84 2.18
CA THR A 33 -18.02 -11.51 0.97
C THR A 33 -17.51 -10.09 1.11
N SER A 34 -16.62 -9.87 2.07
CA SER A 34 -15.67 -8.74 2.00
C SER A 34 -14.66 -9.08 0.92
N SER A 35 -15.12 -9.06 -0.33
CA SER A 35 -14.25 -8.93 -1.49
C SER A 35 -13.95 -7.45 -1.59
N SER A 36 -12.90 -6.99 -0.92
CA SER A 36 -12.19 -5.80 -1.37
C SER A 36 -11.95 -5.98 -2.87
N ALA A 37 -12.62 -5.20 -3.72
CA ALA A 37 -12.39 -5.26 -5.15
C ALA A 37 -10.88 -5.16 -5.37
N LYS A 38 -10.27 -6.20 -5.96
CA LYS A 38 -8.84 -6.21 -6.23
C LYS A 38 -8.59 -5.11 -7.26
N VAL A 39 -8.00 -4.00 -6.82
CA VAL A 39 -7.65 -2.89 -7.70
C VAL A 39 -6.30 -3.20 -8.33
N CYS A 40 -6.28 -3.42 -9.64
CA CYS A 40 -5.04 -3.55 -10.40
C CYS A 40 -4.33 -2.20 -10.49
N LEU A 41 -3.00 -2.21 -10.59
CA LEU A 41 -2.26 -1.02 -11.00
C LEU A 41 -2.64 -0.68 -12.44
N GLU A 42 -3.21 0.50 -12.66
CA GLU A 42 -3.42 1.02 -14.00
C GLU A 42 -2.08 1.45 -14.59
N THR A 43 -1.70 0.87 -15.74
CA THR A 43 -0.47 1.26 -16.43
C THR A 43 -0.70 2.33 -17.48
N TYR A 44 -1.96 2.66 -17.78
CA TYR A 44 -2.32 3.68 -18.76
C TYR A 44 -3.65 4.33 -18.41
N THR A 45 -3.69 5.66 -18.50
CA THR A 45 -4.93 6.44 -18.53
C THR A 45 -4.83 7.52 -19.63
N PRO A 46 -5.95 7.98 -20.20
CA PRO A 46 -5.93 9.11 -21.13
C PRO A 46 -5.32 10.38 -20.55
N GLU A 47 -5.48 10.62 -19.24
CA GLU A 47 -5.05 11.83 -18.55
C GLU A 47 -3.56 11.80 -18.19
N CYS A 48 -3.04 10.67 -17.72
CA CYS A 48 -1.65 10.53 -17.26
C CYS A 48 -0.73 9.86 -18.30
N GLY A 49 -1.27 9.34 -19.40
CA GLY A 49 -0.50 8.60 -20.39
C GLY A 49 -0.08 7.22 -19.90
N ASN A 50 1.03 6.70 -20.43
CA ASN A 50 1.56 5.38 -20.04
C ASN A 50 2.52 5.51 -18.86
N LEU A 51 2.24 4.83 -17.75
CA LEU A 51 3.10 4.80 -16.56
C LEU A 51 4.51 4.29 -16.88
N THR A 52 4.66 3.36 -17.83
CA THR A 52 5.99 2.82 -18.21
C THR A 52 6.91 3.87 -18.84
N SER A 53 6.35 4.97 -19.35
CA SER A 53 7.15 6.07 -19.91
C SER A 53 7.95 6.85 -18.85
N LEU A 54 7.66 6.64 -17.57
CA LEU A 54 8.42 7.24 -16.46
C LEU A 54 9.67 6.43 -16.09
N PHE A 55 9.86 5.23 -16.65
CA PHE A 55 11.07 4.46 -16.36
C PHE A 55 12.29 5.11 -17.02
N ILE A 56 13.38 5.25 -16.26
CA ILE A 56 14.66 5.74 -16.80
C ILE A 56 15.14 4.82 -17.94
N ASN A 57 14.98 3.51 -17.75
CA ASN A 57 15.29 2.48 -18.73
C ASN A 57 14.11 1.50 -18.81
N GLU A 58 13.36 1.55 -19.90
CA GLU A 58 12.21 0.65 -20.10
C GLU A 58 12.60 -0.83 -20.20
N GLN A 59 13.88 -1.15 -20.49
CA GLN A 59 14.33 -2.54 -20.57
C GLN A 59 14.50 -3.22 -19.20
N ASP A 60 14.47 -2.44 -18.11
CA ASP A 60 14.77 -2.92 -16.76
C ASP A 60 13.51 -3.35 -16.00
N ILE A 61 12.33 -3.39 -16.64
CA ILE A 61 11.07 -3.78 -16.02
C ILE A 61 10.49 -5.06 -16.61
N GLU A 62 10.12 -6.00 -15.74
CA GLU A 62 9.36 -7.19 -16.09
C GLU A 62 7.86 -6.91 -15.94
N THR A 63 7.07 -7.41 -16.90
CA THR A 63 5.61 -7.40 -16.81
C THR A 63 5.10 -8.84 -16.75
N PHE A 64 4.18 -9.11 -15.84
CA PHE A 64 3.54 -10.42 -15.75
C PHE A 64 2.10 -10.28 -15.27
N GLU A 65 1.29 -11.28 -15.62
CA GLU A 65 -0.11 -11.34 -15.21
C GLU A 65 -0.22 -12.04 -13.85
N GLN A 66 -0.78 -11.34 -12.86
CA GLN A 66 -1.06 -11.88 -11.53
C GLN A 66 -2.52 -11.61 -11.15
N ASP A 67 -3.30 -12.68 -11.02
CA ASP A 67 -4.74 -12.65 -10.73
C ASP A 67 -5.53 -11.67 -11.63
N GLY A 68 -5.20 -11.65 -12.93
CA GLY A 68 -5.86 -10.80 -13.93
C GLY A 68 -5.41 -9.34 -13.95
N CYS A 69 -4.38 -8.99 -13.18
CA CYS A 69 -3.72 -7.69 -13.23
C CYS A 69 -2.35 -7.80 -13.91
N THR A 70 -2.04 -6.86 -14.80
CA THR A 70 -0.65 -6.62 -15.21
C THR A 70 0.12 -6.02 -14.03
N VAL A 71 1.20 -6.70 -13.62
CA VAL A 71 2.08 -6.24 -12.55
C VAL A 71 3.42 -5.83 -13.13
N LEU A 72 3.87 -4.62 -12.78
CA LEU A 72 5.22 -4.13 -13.06
C LEU A 72 6.16 -4.59 -11.93
N LYS A 73 7.20 -5.34 -12.28
CA LYS A 73 8.14 -5.94 -11.33
C LYS A 73 9.57 -5.78 -11.78
N CYS A 74 10.45 -5.50 -10.82
CA CYS A 74 11.88 -5.49 -11.09
C CYS A 74 12.44 -6.91 -11.28
N PRO A 75 13.47 -7.06 -12.12
CA PRO A 75 14.24 -8.29 -12.24
C PRO A 75 14.75 -8.78 -10.89
N ALA A 76 15.03 -10.08 -10.82
CA ALA A 76 15.57 -10.68 -9.61
C ALA A 76 16.90 -10.01 -9.21
N GLY A 77 16.99 -9.56 -7.95
CA GLY A 77 18.18 -8.88 -7.41
C GLY A 77 18.08 -7.35 -7.42
N GLU A 78 17.05 -6.80 -8.06
CA GLU A 78 16.73 -5.39 -8.06
C GLU A 78 15.46 -5.10 -7.28
N ARG A 79 15.27 -3.83 -6.91
CA ARG A 79 14.07 -3.37 -6.21
C ARG A 79 13.47 -2.15 -6.90
N PRO A 80 12.14 -1.96 -6.80
CA PRO A 80 11.47 -0.75 -7.24
C PRO A 80 11.99 0.49 -6.50
N TRP A 81 12.21 1.55 -7.26
CA TRP A 81 12.52 2.88 -6.78
C TRP A 81 11.83 3.91 -7.65
N PHE A 82 11.45 5.05 -7.05
CA PHE A 82 11.06 6.22 -7.81
C PHE A 82 11.55 7.51 -7.15
N MET A 83 11.69 8.54 -7.96
CA MET A 83 12.00 9.89 -7.50
C MET A 83 10.74 10.74 -7.46
N SER A 84 10.68 11.62 -6.46
CA SER A 84 9.76 12.74 -6.40
C SER A 84 10.49 14.02 -5.98
N SER A 85 9.74 15.05 -5.61
CA SER A 85 10.30 16.27 -5.04
C SER A 85 9.39 16.82 -3.96
N PHE A 86 9.94 17.60 -3.03
CA PHE A 86 9.12 18.32 -2.04
C PHE A 86 8.21 19.38 -2.67
N GLU A 87 8.46 19.78 -3.93
CA GLU A 87 7.62 20.74 -4.65
C GLU A 87 6.38 20.10 -5.27
N ASN A 88 6.50 18.83 -5.67
CA ASN A 88 5.45 18.07 -6.33
C ASN A 88 4.86 17.00 -5.41
N SER A 89 4.90 17.24 -4.10
CA SER A 89 4.35 16.34 -3.08
C SER A 89 3.64 17.12 -1.99
N GLU A 90 2.83 16.38 -1.23
CA GLU A 90 2.15 16.89 -0.03
C GLU A 90 3.05 16.86 1.21
N PHE A 91 4.31 16.41 1.07
CA PHE A 91 5.23 16.33 2.20
C PHE A 91 5.62 17.71 2.73
N PRO A 92 5.73 17.87 4.06
CA PRO A 92 6.25 19.11 4.62
C PRO A 92 7.73 19.28 4.24
N LYS A 93 8.06 20.46 3.69
CA LYS A 93 9.46 20.82 3.40
C LYS A 93 10.27 20.91 4.69
N PRO A 94 11.45 20.25 4.78
CA PRO A 94 12.34 20.37 5.92
C PRO A 94 12.82 21.81 6.11
N THR A 95 12.86 22.29 7.35
CA THR A 95 13.34 23.65 7.69
C THR A 95 14.76 23.67 8.24
N ALA A 96 15.18 22.60 8.95
CA ALA A 96 16.50 22.48 9.55
C ALA A 96 17.51 21.92 8.54
N GLU A 97 17.29 20.69 8.06
CA GLU A 97 18.17 20.02 7.11
C GLU A 97 17.70 20.27 5.68
N LYS A 98 18.21 21.35 5.06
CA LYS A 98 17.79 21.75 3.71
C LYS A 98 18.15 20.67 2.68
N PRO A 99 17.18 20.23 1.85
CA PRO A 99 17.47 19.29 0.80
C PRO A 99 18.40 19.89 -0.26
N SER A 100 19.31 19.07 -0.75
CA SER A 100 20.13 19.32 -1.93
C SER A 100 19.36 18.91 -3.20
N ASN A 101 20.06 18.83 -4.34
CA ASN A 101 19.55 18.22 -5.57
C ASN A 101 18.14 18.68 -5.98
N ASN A 102 17.90 19.99 -6.00
CA ASN A 102 16.61 20.58 -6.40
C ASN A 102 15.40 20.02 -5.64
N ASN A 103 15.53 19.78 -4.33
CA ASN A 103 14.45 19.26 -3.49
C ASN A 103 14.01 17.83 -3.86
N ALA A 104 14.89 17.04 -4.48
CA ALA A 104 14.61 15.66 -4.84
C ALA A 104 14.41 14.76 -3.61
N ILE A 105 13.52 13.79 -3.78
CA ILE A 105 13.18 12.78 -2.80
C ILE A 105 13.29 11.42 -3.48
N ASP A 106 14.02 10.51 -2.85
CA ASP A 106 14.09 9.11 -3.23
C ASP A 106 13.06 8.31 -2.42
N ILE A 107 12.36 7.38 -3.07
CA ILE A 107 11.45 6.45 -2.43
C ILE A 107 11.83 5.03 -2.85
N ASN A 108 12.10 4.19 -1.86
CA ASN A 108 12.58 2.82 -2.08
C ASN A 108 11.58 1.77 -1.59
N ALA A 109 11.52 0.66 -2.32
CA ALA A 109 10.96 -0.58 -1.82
C ALA A 109 11.88 -1.25 -0.79
N PRO A 110 11.33 -2.04 0.16
CA PRO A 110 12.14 -2.92 0.99
C PRO A 110 12.89 -3.93 0.12
N ARG A 111 14.07 -4.35 0.59
CA ARG A 111 14.76 -5.47 -0.05
C ARG A 111 14.22 -6.76 0.53
N SER A 112 13.65 -7.60 -0.33
CA SER A 112 13.29 -8.95 0.05
C SER A 112 13.51 -9.93 -1.09
N THR A 113 13.75 -11.17 -0.68
CA THR A 113 13.77 -12.34 -1.56
C THR A 113 12.37 -12.76 -1.97
N GLU A 114 11.31 -12.21 -1.36
CA GLU A 114 9.92 -12.47 -1.73
C GLU A 114 9.47 -11.61 -2.93
N HIS A 115 8.76 -12.24 -3.86
CA HIS A 115 8.39 -11.65 -5.15
C HIS A 115 7.48 -10.41 -5.04
N VAL A 116 6.71 -10.29 -3.95
CA VAL A 116 5.70 -9.24 -3.77
C VAL A 116 6.35 -7.86 -3.56
N GLU A 117 7.47 -7.83 -2.85
CA GLU A 117 8.20 -6.60 -2.52
C GLU A 117 9.03 -6.06 -3.71
N GLN A 118 9.08 -6.80 -4.80
CA GLN A 118 9.75 -6.39 -6.05
C GLN A 118 8.80 -5.70 -7.03
N THR A 119 7.54 -5.46 -6.64
CA THR A 119 6.51 -4.89 -7.54
C THR A 119 6.27 -3.40 -7.27
N PHE A 120 5.98 -2.61 -8.32
CA PHE A 120 5.65 -1.18 -8.17
C PHE A 120 4.30 -0.94 -7.48
N SER A 121 3.44 -1.96 -7.37
CA SER A 121 2.13 -1.87 -6.71
C SER A 121 2.22 -1.45 -5.23
N GLN A 122 3.38 -1.66 -4.59
CA GLN A 122 3.60 -1.31 -3.19
C GLN A 122 3.54 0.19 -2.90
N PHE A 123 3.81 1.04 -3.90
CA PHE A 123 3.81 2.50 -3.76
C PHE A 123 2.41 3.11 -3.86
N GLY A 124 1.39 2.31 -4.18
CA GLY A 124 0.02 2.81 -4.35
C GLY A 124 -0.06 3.88 -5.43
N ILE A 125 0.57 3.63 -6.58
CA ILE A 125 0.59 4.56 -7.71
C ILE A 125 -0.80 4.61 -8.34
N GLU A 126 -1.32 5.82 -8.51
CA GLU A 126 -2.59 6.11 -9.15
C GLU A 126 -2.46 7.32 -10.08
N CYS A 127 -3.33 7.42 -11.08
CA CYS A 127 -3.47 8.64 -11.86
C CYS A 127 -4.36 9.63 -11.07
N ASP A 128 -3.82 10.81 -10.79
CA ASP A 128 -4.54 11.88 -10.08
C ASP A 128 -4.36 13.22 -10.81
N GLY A 129 -5.43 13.64 -11.49
CA GLY A 129 -5.37 14.74 -12.44
C GLY A 129 -4.69 14.30 -13.73
N ASP A 130 -3.61 14.98 -14.10
CA ASP A 130 -2.77 14.69 -15.27
C ASP A 130 -1.41 14.06 -14.90
N LYS A 131 -1.26 13.61 -13.64
CA LYS A 131 0.00 13.09 -13.09
C LYS A 131 -0.17 11.73 -12.42
N TRP A 132 0.84 10.89 -12.58
CA TRP A 132 1.02 9.69 -11.76
C TRP A 132 1.49 10.08 -10.36
N LYS A 133 0.78 9.65 -9.33
CA LYS A 133 1.12 9.95 -7.93
C LYS A 133 1.18 8.68 -7.10
N ALA A 134 2.15 8.60 -6.20
CA ALA A 134 2.26 7.57 -5.18
C ALA A 134 1.55 7.99 -3.89
N THR A 135 1.12 7.00 -3.10
CA THR A 135 0.41 7.21 -1.82
C THR A 135 0.97 6.36 -0.68
N LYS A 136 1.95 5.48 -0.95
CA LYS A 136 2.58 4.61 0.04
C LYS A 136 4.09 4.67 -0.06
N TYR A 137 4.73 4.64 1.10
CA TYR A 137 6.18 4.82 1.23
C TYR A 137 6.76 3.75 2.15
N PRO A 138 6.94 2.50 1.67
CA PRO A 138 7.28 1.36 2.52
C PRO A 138 8.54 1.51 3.39
N LEU A 139 9.51 2.32 2.94
CA LEU A 139 10.72 2.66 3.70
C LEU A 139 10.78 4.15 4.09
N GLY A 140 9.64 4.84 4.06
CA GLY A 140 9.58 6.29 4.18
C GLY A 140 10.12 7.00 2.94
N ILE A 141 10.58 8.23 3.15
CA ILE A 141 11.21 9.07 2.13
C ILE A 141 12.66 9.34 2.50
N HIS A 142 13.50 9.48 1.47
CA HIS A 142 14.93 9.74 1.63
C HIS A 142 15.32 10.99 0.85
N TYR A 143 16.17 11.83 1.42
CA TYR A 143 16.76 12.95 0.68
C TYR A 143 18.16 13.26 1.19
N LEU A 144 18.98 13.86 0.34
CA LEU A 144 20.32 14.33 0.68
C LEU A 144 20.28 15.79 1.11
N THR A 145 20.95 16.14 2.20
CA THR A 145 21.14 17.54 2.60
C THR A 145 22.18 18.23 1.73
N THR A 146 22.28 19.56 1.82
CA THR A 146 23.36 20.33 1.18
C THR A 146 24.76 19.92 1.63
N ASP A 147 24.89 19.30 2.81
CA ASP A 147 26.14 18.78 3.36
C ASP A 147 26.35 17.29 3.03
N TYR A 148 25.56 16.73 2.11
CA TYR A 148 25.60 15.34 1.66
C TYR A 148 25.27 14.31 2.76
N GLU A 149 24.52 14.73 3.78
CA GLU A 149 23.96 13.80 4.77
C GLU A 149 22.68 13.18 4.24
N THR A 150 22.49 11.87 4.46
CA THR A 150 21.25 11.18 4.09
C THR A 150 20.25 11.25 5.24
N ILE A 151 19.08 11.84 4.98
CA ILE A 151 17.98 11.92 5.93
C ILE A 151 16.88 10.94 5.51
N ASN A 152 16.37 10.18 6.48
CA ASN A 152 15.26 9.25 6.31
C ASN A 152 14.10 9.71 7.20
N LEU A 153 12.90 9.87 6.62
CA LEU A 153 11.70 10.31 7.33
C LEU A 153 10.52 9.39 7.04
N GLY A 154 9.61 9.23 8.00
CA GLY A 154 8.34 8.53 7.79
C GLY A 154 8.43 7.00 7.66
N ILE A 155 9.50 6.38 8.17
CA ILE A 155 9.66 4.91 8.22
C ILE A 155 8.52 4.23 9.00
N ASP A 156 7.90 4.95 9.93
CA ASP A 156 6.74 4.54 10.71
C ASP A 156 5.40 4.64 9.95
N GLY A 157 5.43 4.99 8.66
CA GLY A 157 4.24 5.18 7.83
C GLY A 157 3.61 6.56 7.98
N LEU A 158 4.27 7.53 8.63
CA LEU A 158 3.74 8.88 8.86
C LEU A 158 3.23 9.57 7.58
N TYR A 159 3.83 9.25 6.44
CA TYR A 159 3.50 9.87 5.16
C TYR A 159 2.55 9.03 4.29
N ASP A 160 2.14 7.85 4.73
CA ASP A 160 1.17 7.05 3.98
C ASP A 160 -0.16 7.80 3.84
N GLY A 161 -0.69 7.81 2.62
CA GLY A 161 -1.87 8.58 2.23
C GLY A 161 -1.57 9.98 1.70
N MET A 162 -0.38 10.54 1.95
CA MET A 162 0.06 11.78 1.29
C MET A 162 0.43 11.49 -0.16
N LYS A 163 0.08 12.39 -1.07
CA LYS A 163 0.36 12.23 -2.51
C LYS A 163 1.69 12.83 -2.91
N SER A 164 2.42 12.13 -3.78
CA SER A 164 3.70 12.57 -4.34
C SER A 164 3.76 12.25 -5.83
N GLU A 165 4.05 13.23 -6.70
CA GLU A 165 4.22 12.98 -8.14
C GLU A 165 5.39 12.01 -8.39
N VAL A 166 5.15 10.99 -9.20
CA VAL A 166 6.21 10.08 -9.66
C VAL A 166 6.91 10.77 -10.83
N ILE A 167 8.15 11.24 -10.63
CA ILE A 167 8.91 11.97 -11.65
C ILE A 167 9.60 10.99 -12.61
N ASN A 168 10.22 9.96 -12.06
CA ASN A 168 10.83 8.86 -12.79
C ASN A 168 10.94 7.63 -11.89
N MET A 169 11.01 6.47 -12.53
CA MET A 169 11.07 5.16 -11.89
C MET A 169 12.28 4.38 -12.40
N ALA A 170 12.78 3.47 -11.58
CA ALA A 170 13.81 2.53 -11.99
C ALA A 170 13.77 1.28 -11.13
N CYS A 171 14.40 0.22 -11.64
CA CYS A 171 14.83 -0.89 -10.84
C CYS A 171 16.28 -0.66 -10.46
N ILE A 172 16.56 -0.69 -9.15
CA ILE A 172 17.90 -0.42 -8.62
C ILE A 172 18.47 -1.68 -7.98
N GLY A 173 19.71 -1.99 -8.35
CA GLY A 173 20.48 -3.07 -7.74
C GLY A 173 20.94 -2.75 -6.33
N SER A 174 21.57 -3.73 -5.68
CA SER A 174 22.16 -3.57 -4.35
C SER A 174 23.43 -2.72 -4.31
N ASP A 175 24.00 -2.40 -5.47
CA ASP A 175 25.32 -1.78 -5.61
C ASP A 175 25.34 -0.23 -5.56
N LEU A 176 24.26 0.42 -5.10
CA LEU A 176 24.27 1.87 -4.88
C LEU A 176 24.85 2.23 -3.51
N PRO A 177 25.77 3.22 -3.43
CA PRO A 177 26.47 3.57 -2.19
C PRO A 177 25.49 4.16 -1.16
N GLY A 178 25.42 3.58 0.04
CA GLY A 178 24.57 4.09 1.13
C GLY A 178 24.01 3.05 2.12
N GLU A 179 24.37 1.76 1.99
CA GLU A 179 24.32 0.80 3.11
C GLU A 179 25.63 0.75 3.89
#